data_AF-A0A8T9SFY8-F1
#
_entry.id   AF-A0A8T9SFY8-F1
#
_cell.length_a   1.000
_cell.length_b   1.000
_cell.length_c   1.000
_cell.angle_alpha   90.00
_cell.angle_beta   90.00
_cell.angle_gamma   90.00
#
_symmetry.space_group_name_H-M   'P 1'
#
loop_
_entity.id
_entity.type
_entity.pdbx_description
1 polymer ?
#
loop_
_entity_poly.entity_id
_entity_poly.type
_entity_poly.pdbx_seq_one_letter_code
_entity_poly.pdbx_strand_id
1 'polypeptide(L)'
;MCSLGLWIADRLRNGGPYSHLPEARQFDRQHVLIHHEANRLMDMHQAGQVEQAVAGFGPLQGIADEMVVLLQTMEEKLRREA
;
A
#
# COMPACT_ATOMS: atom_id res chain seq x y z
N MET A 1 7.16 -7.42 9.56
CA MET A 1 6.67 -7.57 8.17
C MET A 1 5.18 -7.91 8.26
N CYS A 2 4.31 -7.21 7.55
CA CYS A 2 2.86 -7.43 7.64
C CYS A 2 2.39 -8.54 6.69
N SER A 3 1.19 -9.09 6.92
CA SER A 3 0.61 -10.16 6.08
C SER A 3 0.46 -9.75 4.62
N LEU A 4 0.02 -8.52 4.36
CA LEU A 4 -0.08 -7.98 3.01
C LEU A 4 1.31 -7.90 2.33
N GLY A 5 2.34 -7.48 3.06
CA GLY A 5 3.71 -7.43 2.54
C GLY A 5 4.27 -8.81 2.15
N LEU A 6 3.92 -9.85 2.91
CA LEU A 6 4.25 -11.24 2.55
C LEU A 6 3.53 -11.67 1.26
N TRP A 7 2.24 -11.34 1.14
CA TRP A 7 1.46 -11.61 -0.07
C TRP A 7 2.01 -10.85 -1.29
N ILE A 8 2.40 -9.59 -1.14
CA ILE A 8 3.04 -8.80 -2.20
C ILE A 8 4.34 -9.48 -2.66
N ALA A 9 5.16 -9.93 -1.73
CA ALA A 9 6.42 -10.60 -2.05
C ALA A 9 6.20 -11.90 -2.84
N ASP A 10 5.21 -12.70 -2.45
CA ASP A 10 4.86 -13.97 -3.10
C ASP A 10 4.21 -13.76 -4.49
N ARG A 11 3.32 -12.77 -4.61
CA ARG A 11 2.43 -12.64 -5.78
C ARG A 11 2.85 -11.59 -6.79
N LEU A 12 3.41 -10.48 -6.32
CA LEU A 12 3.61 -9.27 -7.13
C LEU A 12 5.08 -9.02 -7.50
N ARG A 13 6.02 -9.65 -6.82
CA ARG A 13 7.47 -9.48 -7.07
C ARG A 13 8.06 -10.69 -7.79
N ASN A 14 9.25 -10.49 -8.37
CA ASN A 14 10.21 -11.54 -8.75
C ASN A 14 9.64 -12.78 -9.46
N GLY A 15 8.80 -12.60 -10.48
CA GLY A 15 8.24 -13.73 -11.25
C GLY A 15 7.00 -14.36 -10.62
N GLY A 16 6.47 -13.78 -9.54
CA GLY A 16 5.15 -14.12 -9.00
C GLY A 16 4.04 -13.95 -10.07
N PRO A 17 2.90 -14.62 -9.90
CA PRO A 17 1.85 -14.74 -10.91
C PRO A 17 1.35 -13.42 -11.47
N TYR A 18 1.41 -12.32 -10.70
CA TYR A 18 0.91 -11.01 -11.11
C TYR A 18 2.03 -9.98 -11.31
N SER A 19 3.30 -10.42 -11.26
CA SER A 19 4.47 -9.53 -11.37
C SER A 19 4.63 -8.87 -12.74
N HIS A 20 3.95 -9.39 -13.77
CA HIS A 20 3.92 -8.82 -15.10
C HIS A 20 2.97 -7.61 -15.22
N LEU A 21 2.03 -7.43 -14.28
CA LEU A 21 1.09 -6.31 -14.32
C LEU A 21 1.80 -5.01 -13.91
N PRO A 22 1.62 -3.89 -14.66
CA PRO A 22 2.26 -2.63 -14.31
C PRO A 22 1.78 -2.10 -12.95
N GLU A 23 0.51 -2.33 -12.59
CA GLU A 23 -0.08 -1.95 -11.31
C GLU A 23 0.58 -2.64 -10.12
N ALA A 24 1.11 -3.86 -10.28
CA ALA A 24 1.70 -4.64 -9.19
C ALA A 24 2.88 -3.91 -8.53
N ARG A 25 3.72 -3.25 -9.34
CA ARG A 25 4.84 -2.44 -8.84
C ARG A 25 4.37 -1.16 -8.15
N GLN A 26 3.28 -0.55 -8.63
CA GLN A 26 2.74 0.64 -8.00
C GLN A 26 2.08 0.31 -6.66
N PHE A 27 1.33 -0.80 -6.58
CA PHE A 27 0.72 -1.29 -5.35
C PHE A 27 1.78 -1.56 -4.27
N ASP A 28 2.89 -2.22 -4.64
CA ASP A 28 4.00 -2.47 -3.73
C ASP A 28 4.60 -1.16 -3.18
N ARG A 29 4.82 -0.16 -4.04
CA ARG A 29 5.31 1.17 -3.61
C ARG A 29 4.35 1.85 -2.64
N GLN A 30 3.04 1.80 -2.90
CA GLN A 30 2.05 2.38 -1.98
C GLN A 30 2.00 1.64 -0.64
N HIS A 31 2.14 0.32 -0.64
CA HIS A 31 2.26 -0.47 0.59
C HIS A 31 3.51 -0.11 1.42
N VAL A 32 4.65 0.14 0.76
CA VAL A 32 5.85 0.63 1.49
C VAL A 32 5.61 2.04 2.03
N LEU A 33 5.00 2.92 1.24
CA LEU A 33 4.72 4.29 1.63
C LEU A 33 3.76 4.40 2.83
N ILE A 34 2.67 3.62 2.84
CA ILE A 34 1.71 3.67 3.95
C ILE A 34 2.36 3.24 5.28
N HIS A 35 3.29 2.29 5.25
CA HIS A 35 4.06 1.91 6.44
C HIS A 35 5.00 3.02 6.89
N HIS A 36 5.69 3.69 5.98
CA HIS A 36 6.53 4.83 6.32
C HIS A 36 5.71 5.97 6.96
N GLU A 37 4.56 6.29 6.39
CA GLU A 37 3.71 7.35 6.90
C GLU A 37 3.09 6.96 8.25
N ALA A 38 2.60 5.73 8.40
CA ALA A 38 2.10 5.24 9.68
C ALA A 38 3.15 5.32 10.80
N ASN A 39 4.40 4.94 10.51
CA ASN A 39 5.49 5.06 11.47
C ASN A 39 5.77 6.52 11.82
N ARG A 40 5.81 7.41 10.82
CA ARG A 40 6.00 8.86 11.03
C ARG A 40 4.94 9.43 11.97
N LEU A 41 3.66 9.09 11.78
CA LEU A 41 2.57 9.56 12.64
C LEU A 41 2.68 8.99 14.06
N MET A 42 3.09 7.73 14.20
CA MET A 42 3.32 7.12 15.50
C MET A 42 4.47 7.81 16.25
N ASP A 43 5.57 8.13 15.57
CA ASP A 43 6.70 8.84 16.16
C ASP A 43 6.28 10.25 16.65
N MET A 44 5.51 10.97 15.84
CA MET A 44 4.95 12.28 16.23
C MET A 44 4.05 12.17 17.46
N HIS A 45 3.18 11.16 17.50
CA HIS A 45 2.33 10.91 18.65
C HIS A 45 3.15 10.61 19.91
N GLN A 46 4.20 9.77 19.82
CA GLN A 46 5.10 9.47 20.93
C GLN A 46 5.89 10.70 21.41
N ALA A 47 6.18 11.64 20.51
CA ALA A 47 6.82 12.92 20.83
C ALA A 47 5.84 13.96 21.43
N GLY A 48 4.57 13.61 21.66
CA GLY A 48 3.54 14.53 22.19
C GLY A 48 2.93 15.47 21.14
N GLN A 49 3.28 15.31 19.86
CA GLN A 49 2.73 16.10 18.73
C GLN A 49 1.39 15.51 18.24
N VAL A 50 0.45 15.32 19.17
CA VAL A 50 -0.78 14.53 18.94
C VAL A 50 -1.66 15.15 17.85
N GLU A 51 -1.87 16.47 17.86
CA GLU A 51 -2.70 17.14 16.85
C GLU A 51 -2.12 17.00 15.44
N GLN A 52 -0.80 17.14 15.30
CA GLN A 52 -0.14 16.99 14.01
C GLN A 52 -0.13 15.53 13.54
N ALA A 53 -0.01 14.57 14.46
CA ALA A 53 -0.15 13.15 14.15
C ALA A 53 -1.56 12.81 13.63
N VAL A 54 -2.61 13.34 14.30
CA VAL A 54 -4.00 13.14 13.89
C VAL A 54 -4.30 13.78 12.53
N ALA A 55 -3.79 14.99 12.28
CA ALA A 55 -3.95 15.66 10.99
C ALA A 55 -3.32 14.84 9.83
N GLY A 56 -2.31 14.02 10.12
CA GLY A 56 -1.67 13.14 9.15
C GLY A 56 -2.50 11.93 8.69
N PHE A 57 -3.63 11.63 9.34
CA PHE A 57 -4.49 10.52 8.90
C PHE A 57 -5.13 10.77 7.52
N GLY A 58 -5.41 12.02 7.15
CA GLY A 58 -5.98 12.37 5.84
C GLY A 58 -5.09 11.91 4.68
N PRO A 59 -3.81 12.33 4.64
CA PRO A 59 -2.84 11.82 3.67
C PRO A 59 -2.71 10.28 3.68
N LEU A 60 -2.72 9.66 4.86
CA LEU A 60 -2.63 8.20 4.99
C LEU A 60 -3.83 7.48 4.36
N GLN A 61 -5.05 8.03 4.52
CA GLN A 61 -6.25 7.52 3.87
C GLN A 61 -6.13 7.56 2.34
N GLY A 62 -5.59 8.64 1.77
CA GLY A 62 -5.38 8.75 0.32
C GLY A 62 -4.50 7.64 -0.24
N ILE A 63 -3.44 7.25 0.47
CA ILE A 63 -2.58 6.12 0.08
C ILE A 63 -3.37 4.80 0.10
N ALA A 64 -4.19 4.59 1.14
CA ALA A 64 -5.02 3.39 1.25
C ALA A 64 -6.06 3.31 0.12
N ASP A 65 -6.68 4.43 -0.24
CA ASP A 65 -7.65 4.51 -1.34
C ASP A 65 -6.98 4.18 -2.69
N GLU A 66 -5.78 4.71 -2.95
CA GLU A 66 -5.00 4.36 -4.16
C GLU A 66 -4.67 2.86 -4.22
N MET A 67 -4.32 2.26 -3.09
CA MET A 67 -4.07 0.81 -3.01
C MET A 67 -5.31 0.00 -3.41
N VAL A 68 -6.52 0.41 -2.97
CA VAL A 68 -7.78 -0.26 -3.35
C VAL A 68 -8.03 -0.14 -4.85
N VAL A 69 -7.86 1.06 -5.43
CA VAL A 69 -8.04 1.28 -6.87
C VAL A 69 -7.09 0.41 -7.71
N LEU A 70 -5.84 0.27 -7.27
CA LEU A 70 -4.85 -0.57 -7.95
C LEU A 70 -5.24 -2.05 -7.90
N LEU A 71 -5.72 -2.57 -6.76
CA LEU A 71 -6.20 -3.94 -6.65
C LEU A 71 -7.40 -4.20 -7.57
N GLN A 72 -8.37 -3.30 -7.59
CA GLN A 72 -9.54 -3.39 -8.47
C GLN A 72 -9.14 -3.38 -9.95
N THR A 73 -8.16 -2.55 -10.31
CA THR A 73 -7.62 -2.48 -11.67
C THR A 73 -6.95 -3.81 -12.07
N MET A 74 -6.16 -4.40 -11.17
CA MET A 74 -5.54 -5.70 -11.39
C MET A 74 -6.59 -6.80 -11.53
N GLU A 75 -7.60 -6.82 -10.65
CA GLU A 75 -8.70 -7.79 -10.71
C GLU A 75 -9.44 -7.73 -12.06
N GLU A 76 -9.80 -6.53 -12.51
CA GLU A 76 -10.52 -6.34 -13.76
C GLU A 76 -9.70 -6.78 -14.98
N LYS A 77 -8.39 -6.55 -14.99
CA LYS A 77 -7.52 -7.04 -16.07
C LYS A 77 -7.46 -8.56 -16.10
N LEU A 78 -7.23 -9.19 -14.94
CA LEU A 78 -7.14 -10.64 -14.84
C LEU A 78 -8.46 -11.32 -15.24
N ARG A 79 -9.60 -10.70 -14.95
CA ARG A 79 -10.92 -11.20 -15.39
C ARG A 79 -11.11 -11.17 -16.91
N ARG A 80 -10.50 -10.21 -17.61
CA ARG A 80 -10.58 -10.09 -19.08
C ARG A 80 -9.60 -11.01 -19.81
N GLU A 81 -8.55 -11.45 -19.13
CA GLU A 81 -7.53 -12.37 -19.66
C GLU A 81 -7.89 -13.85 -19.46
N ALA A 82 -8.90 -14.14 -18.64
CA ALA A 82 -9.44 -15.48 -18.35
C ALA A 82 -10.53 -15.90 -19.35
#